data_AF-A0A9W4ZA30-F1
#
_entry.id   AF-A0A9W4ZA30-F1
#
_cell.length_a   1.000
_cell.length_b   1.000
_cell.length_c   1.000
_cell.angle_alpha   90.00
_cell.angle_beta   90.00
_cell.angle_gamma   90.00
#
_symmetry.space_group_name_H-M   'P 1'
#
loop_
_entity.id
_entity.type
_entity.pdbx_description
1 polymer ?
#
loop_
_entity_poly.entity_id
_entity_poly.type
_entity_poly.pdbx_seq_one_letter_code
_entity_poly.pdbx_strand_id
1 'polypeptide(L)'
;MDEIGDITRFNNSKQLNAFAGIDIRRFQSGKTFFKDKINKRGNKHLRKLLFLIIQNMIKQRRYRQNHIVEYYDKLKTQPYNKCHKVASIACVNK
;
A
#
# COMPACT_ATOMS: atom_id res chain seq x y z
N MET A 1 15.87 -13.27 -13.97
CA MET A 1 15.51 -12.71 -12.65
C MET A 1 16.09 -11.31 -12.62
N ASP A 2 15.33 -10.32 -13.09
CA ASP A 2 15.76 -8.91 -13.11
C ASP A 2 14.54 -7.97 -13.11
N GLU A 3 13.45 -8.40 -12.46
CA GLU A 3 12.12 -7.80 -12.61
C GLU A 3 11.90 -6.59 -11.68
N ILE A 4 12.70 -6.45 -10.63
CA ILE A 4 12.81 -5.24 -9.83
C ILE A 4 14.01 -4.45 -10.36
N GLY A 5 14.02 -4.14 -11.66
CA GLY A 5 15.06 -3.26 -12.17
C GLY A 5 15.09 -1.98 -11.33
N ASP A 6 16.28 -1.44 -11.18
CA ASP A 6 16.68 -0.42 -10.24
C ASP A 6 15.55 0.51 -9.71
N ILE A 7 15.35 0.51 -8.39
CA ILE A 7 14.38 1.38 -7.69
C ILE A 7 14.79 2.85 -7.82
N THR A 8 16.08 3.12 -8.10
CA THR A 8 16.60 4.48 -8.32
C THR A 8 16.05 5.13 -9.59
N ARG A 9 15.43 4.36 -10.50
CA ARG A 9 14.81 4.89 -11.71
C ARG A 9 13.59 5.79 -11.44
N PHE A 10 13.03 5.73 -10.22
CA PHE A 10 11.86 6.50 -9.83
C PHE A 10 12.30 7.75 -9.07
N ASN A 11 12.01 8.93 -9.62
CA ASN A 11 12.38 10.21 -9.02
C ASN A 11 11.60 10.51 -7.74
N ASN A 12 10.47 9.82 -7.52
CA ASN A 12 9.68 9.94 -6.29
C ASN A 12 8.83 8.69 -6.03
N SER A 13 8.35 8.56 -4.79
CA SER A 13 7.49 7.46 -4.36
C SER A 13 6.17 7.37 -5.12
N LYS A 14 5.62 8.50 -5.61
CA LYS A 14 4.37 8.50 -6.39
C LYS A 14 4.53 7.77 -7.73
N GLN A 15 5.68 7.91 -8.40
CA GLN A 15 5.97 7.20 -9.65
C GLN A 15 6.07 5.69 -9.42
N LEU A 16 6.75 5.28 -8.35
CA LEU A 16 6.80 3.87 -7.96
C LEU A 16 5.39 3.33 -7.64
N ASN A 17 4.58 4.11 -6.93
CA ASN A 17 3.21 3.73 -6.57
C ASN A 17 2.31 3.59 -7.81
N ALA A 18 2.43 4.49 -8.78
CA ALA A 18 1.73 4.39 -10.06
C ALA A 18 2.20 3.17 -10.87
N PHE A 19 3.50 2.90 -10.90
CA PHE A 19 4.08 1.75 -11.59
C PHE A 19 3.60 0.41 -10.99
N ALA A 20 3.56 0.31 -9.66
CA ALA A 20 3.00 -0.84 -8.96
C ALA A 20 1.46 -0.90 -9.05
N GLY A 21 0.81 0.21 -9.38
CA GLY A 21 -0.64 0.35 -9.35
C GLY A 21 -1.16 0.18 -7.93
N ILE A 22 -0.69 1.02 -7.02
CA ILE A 22 -1.14 1.12 -5.63
C ILE A 22 -1.55 2.55 -5.26
N ASP A 23 -1.42 3.49 -6.20
CA ASP A 23 -1.95 4.83 -6.12
C ASP A 23 -3.48 4.82 -5.94
N ILE A 24 -4.00 5.76 -5.15
CA ILE A 24 -5.43 5.85 -4.85
C ILE A 24 -6.15 6.52 -6.02
N ARG A 25 -7.10 5.80 -6.61
CA ARG A 25 -8.07 6.33 -7.57
C ARG A 25 -9.32 6.78 -6.83
N ARG A 26 -9.53 8.10 -6.79
CA ARG A 26 -10.77 8.73 -6.35
C ARG A 26 -11.68 8.93 -7.56
N PHE A 27 -12.93 8.50 -7.46
CA PHE A 27 -13.93 8.71 -8.50
C PHE A 27 -15.06 9.57 -7.93
N GLN A 28 -15.34 10.70 -8.60
CA GLN A 28 -16.37 11.65 -8.22
C GLN A 28 -17.14 12.05 -9.48
N SER A 29 -18.47 12.06 -9.38
CA SER A 29 -19.36 12.54 -10.45
C SER A 29 -20.32 13.56 -9.86
N GLY A 30 -20.00 14.86 -9.99
CA GLY A 30 -20.80 15.98 -9.49
C GLY A 30 -21.09 15.89 -7.99
N LYS A 31 -22.23 15.28 -7.64
CA LYS A 31 -22.74 15.11 -6.27
C LYS A 31 -22.40 13.76 -5.62
N THR A 32 -21.87 12.79 -6.36
CA THR A 32 -21.60 11.44 -5.83
C THR A 32 -20.12 11.20 -5.62
N PHE A 33 -19.76 10.86 -4.39
CA PHE A 33 -18.42 10.39 -4.01
C PHE A 33 -18.42 8.86 -3.89
N PHE A 34 -17.54 8.21 -4.63
CA PHE A 34 -17.35 6.78 -4.54
C PHE A 34 -16.22 6.46 -3.56
N LYS A 35 -16.27 5.27 -2.95
CA LYS A 35 -15.20 4.78 -2.09
C LYS A 35 -13.88 4.77 -2.86
N ASP A 36 -12.84 5.33 -2.25
CA ASP A 36 -11.48 5.30 -2.76
C ASP A 36 -11.06 3.84 -3.02
N LYS A 37 -10.46 3.60 -4.19
CA LYS A 37 -9.93 2.28 -4.60
C LYS A 37 -8.50 2.46 -5.07
N ILE A 38 -7.66 1.46 -4.88
CA ILE A 38 -6.36 1.46 -5.56
C ILE A 38 -6.56 1.34 -7.08
N ASN A 39 -5.70 2.01 -7.82
CA ASN A 39 -5.47 1.70 -9.22
C ASN A 39 -4.99 0.24 -9.33
N LYS A 40 -5.30 -0.45 -10.43
CA LYS A 40 -4.83 -1.83 -10.68
C LYS A 40 -4.16 -1.98 -12.04
N ARG A 41 -3.89 -0.86 -12.72
CA ARG A 41 -3.28 -0.81 -14.06
C ARG A 41 -1.78 -1.09 -14.04
N GLY A 42 -1.11 -0.94 -12.89
CA GLY A 42 0.32 -1.24 -12.71
C GLY A 42 0.63 -2.72 -12.48
N ASN A 43 1.92 -3.03 -12.27
CA ASN A 43 2.43 -4.40 -12.22
C ASN A 43 1.79 -5.24 -11.09
N LYS A 44 1.06 -6.30 -11.47
CA LYS A 44 0.37 -7.21 -10.54
C LYS A 44 1.32 -8.00 -9.63
N HIS A 45 2.50 -8.37 -10.13
CA HIS A 45 3.51 -9.12 -9.39
C HIS A 45 4.14 -8.22 -8.33
N LEU A 46 4.52 -7.00 -8.71
CA LEU A 46 5.06 -6.01 -7.77
C LEU A 46 4.06 -5.69 -6.66
N ARG A 47 2.80 -5.47 -6.99
CA ARG A 47 1.74 -5.24 -5.99
C ARG A 47 1.58 -6.43 -5.03
N LYS A 48 1.66 -7.67 -5.52
CA LYS A 48 1.62 -8.87 -4.68
C LYS A 48 2.84 -8.94 -3.77
N LEU A 49 4.03 -8.67 -4.31
CA LEU A 49 5.27 -8.67 -3.54
C LEU A 49 5.24 -7.63 -2.42
N LEU A 50 4.86 -6.38 -2.74
CA LEU A 50 4.72 -5.32 -1.75
C LEU A 50 3.73 -5.69 -0.63
N PHE A 51 2.61 -6.31 -0.99
CA PHE A 51 1.68 -6.83 0.00
C PHE A 51 2.32 -7.89 0.91
N LEU A 52 3.08 -8.84 0.35
CA LEU A 52 3.78 -9.88 1.12
C LEU A 52 4.88 -9.32 2.03
N ILE A 53 5.57 -8.26 1.59
CA ILE A 53 6.56 -7.55 2.41
C ILE A 53 5.88 -6.97 3.66
N ILE A 54 4.75 -6.26 3.49
CA ILE A 54 3.98 -5.74 4.63
C ILE A 54 3.52 -6.87 5.55
N GLN A 55 3.05 -8.00 5.00
CA GLN A 55 2.67 -9.15 5.84
C GLN A 55 3.84 -9.69 6.66
N ASN A 56 5.03 -9.79 6.07
CA ASN A 56 6.22 -10.22 6.79
C ASN A 56 6.61 -9.24 7.89
N MET A 57 6.58 -7.93 7.63
CA MET A 57 6.85 -6.91 8.64
C MET A 57 5.87 -7.02 9.82
N ILE A 58 4.57 -7.18 9.54
CA ILE A 58 3.55 -7.37 10.59
C ILE A 58 3.82 -8.66 11.39
N LYS A 59 4.17 -9.77 10.73
CA LYS A 59 4.52 -11.03 11.41
C LYS A 59 5.74 -10.87 12.33
N GLN A 60 6.74 -10.11 11.91
CA GLN A 60 7.99 -9.90 12.65
C GLN A 60 7.91 -8.79 13.71
N ARG A 61 6.75 -8.18 13.91
CA ARG A 61 6.58 -6.99 14.78
C ARG A 61 6.99 -7.17 16.23
N ARG A 62 7.02 -8.41 16.73
CA ARG A 62 7.45 -8.72 18.11
C ARG A 62 8.96 -8.57 18.28
N TYR A 63 9.72 -8.62 17.20
CA TYR A 63 11.18 -8.62 17.21
C TYR A 63 11.78 -7.29 16.73
N ARG A 64 11.02 -6.50 15.95
CA ARG A 64 11.50 -5.22 15.40
C ARG A 64 10.40 -4.17 15.43
N GLN A 65 10.72 -3.01 15.98
CA GLN A 65 9.89 -1.81 15.87
C GLN A 65 9.98 -1.27 14.43
N ASN A 66 8.83 -0.87 13.89
CA ASN A 66 8.74 -0.39 12.52
C ASN A 66 7.55 0.59 12.40
N HIS A 67 7.82 1.81 11.95
CA HIS A 67 6.80 2.86 11.75
C HIS A 67 5.66 2.43 10.80
N ILE A 68 5.92 1.52 9.86
CA ILE A 68 4.91 0.92 8.97
C ILE A 68 3.95 0.04 9.76
N VAL A 69 4.48 -0.73 10.70
CA VAL A 69 3.73 -1.66 11.56
C VAL A 69 2.90 -0.88 12.60
N GLU A 70 3.44 0.21 13.13
CA GLU A 70 2.70 1.16 13.98
C GLU A 70 1.56 1.84 13.21
N TYR A 71 1.81 2.25 11.98
CA TYR A 71 0.76 2.80 11.12
C TYR A 71 -0.33 1.76 10.82
N TYR A 72 0.05 0.51 10.56
CA TYR A 72 -0.89 -0.59 10.40
C TYR A 72 -1.78 -0.74 11.65
N ASP A 73 -1.21 -0.73 12.85
CA ASP A 73 -2.00 -0.81 14.09
C ASP A 73 -2.96 0.34 14.24
N LYS A 74 -2.51 1.58 14.00
CA LYS A 74 -3.36 2.76 14.05
C LYS A 74 -4.58 2.62 13.12
N LEU A 75 -4.40 1.99 11.95
CA LEU A 75 -5.52 1.74 11.02
C LEU A 75 -6.44 0.60 11.48
N LYS A 76 -5.94 -0.36 12.24
CA LYS A 76 -6.70 -1.49 12.79
C LYS A 76 -7.47 -1.14 14.06
N THR A 77 -7.03 -0.13 14.81
CA THR A 77 -7.71 0.38 16.01
C THR A 77 -8.78 1.42 15.69
N GLN A 78 -9.59 1.76 16.69
CA GLN A 78 -10.53 2.88 16.61
C GLN A 78 -9.78 4.20 16.37
N PRO A 79 -10.37 5.17 15.64
CA PRO A 79 -11.73 5.17 15.08
C PRO A 79 -11.85 4.50 13.70
N TYR A 80 -10.74 4.08 13.10
CA TYR A 80 -10.72 3.66 11.69
C TYR A 80 -11.21 2.23 11.47
N ASN A 81 -10.82 1.29 12.33
CA ASN A 81 -11.19 -0.13 12.31
C ASN A 81 -11.13 -0.77 10.90
N LYS A 82 -10.09 -0.45 10.12
CA LYS A 82 -10.00 -0.90 8.73
C LYS A 82 -9.88 -2.43 8.68
N CYS A 83 -10.48 -3.02 7.64
CA CYS A 83 -10.26 -4.43 7.32
C CYS A 83 -8.76 -4.67 7.06
N HIS A 84 -8.27 -5.85 7.44
CA HIS A 84 -6.84 -6.21 7.34
C HIS A 84 -6.23 -5.85 5.98
N LYS A 85 -6.88 -6.28 4.88
CA LYS A 85 -6.40 -6.02 3.52
C LYS A 85 -6.32 -4.52 3.19
N VAL A 86 -7.27 -3.71 3.67
CA VAL A 86 -7.28 -2.26 3.46
C VAL A 86 -6.15 -1.61 4.23
N ALA A 87 -5.97 -1.99 5.50
CA ALA A 87 -4.87 -1.48 6.33
C ALA A 87 -3.50 -1.85 5.74
N SER A 88 -3.30 -3.09 5.32
CA SER A 88 -2.05 -3.53 4.71
C SER A 88 -1.75 -2.79 3.42
N ILE A 89 -2.73 -2.59 2.53
CA ILE A 89 -2.52 -1.83 1.29
C ILE A 89 -2.26 -0.35 1.55
N ALA A 90 -2.92 0.25 2.55
CA ALA A 90 -2.62 1.62 2.96
C ALA A 90 -1.18 1.78 3.46
N CYS A 91 -0.62 0.76 4.12
CA CYS A 91 0.77 0.76 4.56
C CYS A 91 1.77 0.70 3.41
N VAL A 92 1.41 0.11 2.27
CA VAL A 92 2.26 0.12 1.07
C VAL A 92 2.35 1.53 0.47
N ASN A 93 1.28 2.32 0.58
CA ASN A 93 1.19 3.67 -0.01
C ASN A 93 1.61 4.78 0.98
N LYS A 94 2.25 4.45 2.09
CA LYS A 94 2.70 5.41 3.10
C LYS A 94 4.11 5.92 2.83
#